data_AF-A0A973E3U0-F1
#
_entry.id   AF-A0A973E3U0-F1
#
_cell.length_a   1.000
_cell.length_b   1.000
_cell.length_c   1.000
_cell.angle_alpha   90.00
_cell.angle_beta   90.00
_cell.angle_gamma   90.00
#
_symmetry.space_group_name_H-M   'P 1'
#
loop_
_entity.id
_entity.type
_entity.pdbx_description
1 polymer ?
#
loop_
_entity_poly.entity_id
_entity_poly.type
_entity_poly.pdbx_seq_one_letter_code
_entity_poly.pdbx_strand_id
1 'polypeptide(L)'
;MSFSLFSLNLWNLNQDVRDRMQRLDRYLSAAKPTLACFQEVSPLEPNGRPQSDLLCTQIPEMARFYSAQTLWDERQEGLATLSTLPLIAF
;
A
#
# COMPACT_ATOMS: atom_id res chain seq x y z
N MET A 1 21.07 -0.32 -15.11
CA MET A 1 19.86 0.15 -14.40
C MET A 1 19.88 -0.42 -13.00
N SER A 2 19.54 0.39 -12.00
CA SER A 2 19.35 -0.07 -10.62
C SER A 2 17.87 0.02 -10.29
N PHE A 3 17.33 -0.98 -9.61
CA PHE A 3 15.96 -1.01 -9.13
C PHE A 3 15.95 -0.92 -7.62
N SER A 4 15.02 -0.14 -7.08
CA SER A 4 14.81 -0.02 -5.63
C SER A 4 13.48 -0.64 -5.24
N LEU A 5 13.54 -1.51 -4.23
CA LEU A 5 12.39 -2.19 -3.65
C LEU A 5 12.17 -1.67 -2.23
N PHE A 6 10.96 -1.26 -1.93
CA PHE A 6 10.48 -0.98 -0.59
C PHE A 6 9.44 -2.02 -0.20
N SER A 7 9.51 -2.53 1.03
CA SER A 7 8.52 -3.45 1.56
C SER A 7 8.15 -3.03 2.98
N LEU A 8 6.86 -2.99 3.29
CA LEU A 8 6.37 -2.60 4.61
C LEU A 8 5.07 -3.33 4.96
N ASN A 9 5.06 -3.95 6.13
CA ASN A 9 3.84 -4.41 6.76
C ASN A 9 3.13 -3.21 7.43
N LEU A 10 1.88 -2.95 7.06
CA LEU A 10 1.14 -1.77 7.55
C LEU A 10 0.66 -1.91 8.99
N TRP A 11 0.62 -3.12 9.56
CA TRP A 11 0.30 -3.40 10.96
C TRP A 11 -0.84 -2.52 11.54
N ASN A 12 -2.08 -2.93 11.27
CA ASN A 12 -3.28 -2.09 11.39
C ASN A 12 -3.67 -1.57 12.79
N LEU A 13 -3.03 -2.04 13.87
CA LEU A 13 -3.66 -2.00 15.19
C LEU A 13 -3.09 -1.07 16.26
N ASN A 14 -1.90 -0.48 16.07
CA ASN A 14 -1.18 0.03 17.24
C ASN A 14 -1.11 1.56 17.39
N GLN A 15 -1.50 2.37 16.40
CA GLN A 15 -1.33 3.84 16.41
C GLN A 15 -2.33 4.58 15.49
N ASP A 16 -2.31 5.93 15.51
CA ASP A 16 -3.08 6.76 14.58
C ASP A 16 -2.70 6.44 13.12
N VAL A 17 -3.61 5.77 12.43
CA VAL A 17 -3.42 5.32 11.04
C VAL A 17 -3.21 6.51 10.11
N ARG A 18 -3.86 7.66 10.36
CA ARG A 18 -3.75 8.83 9.48
C ARG A 18 -2.32 9.39 9.51
N ASP A 19 -1.73 9.56 10.68
CA ASP A 19 -0.34 10.03 10.81
C ASP A 19 0.64 9.06 10.12
N ARG A 20 0.47 7.75 10.34
CA ARG A 20 1.34 6.74 9.72
C ARG A 20 1.25 6.75 8.20
N MET A 21 0.05 6.85 7.65
CA MET A 21 -0.13 6.95 6.19
C MET A 21 0.49 8.23 5.63
N GLN A 22 0.39 9.37 6.34
CA GLN A 22 1.07 10.62 5.96
C GLN A 22 2.59 10.54 6.05
N ARG A 23 3.15 9.79 7.01
CA ARG A 23 4.59 9.57 7.14
C ARG A 23 5.12 8.63 6.07
N LEU A 24 4.38 7.55 5.81
CA LEU A 24 4.67 6.62 4.73
C LEU A 24 4.66 7.34 3.39
N ASP A 25 3.65 8.17 3.15
CA ASP A 25 3.58 8.99 1.95
C ASP A 25 4.83 9.86 1.77
N ARG A 26 5.13 10.72 2.76
CA ARG A 26 6.34 11.57 2.75
C ARG A 26 7.61 10.79 2.45
N TYR A 27 7.73 9.59 3.02
CA TYR A 27 8.86 8.71 2.75
C TYR A 27 8.88 8.25 1.30
N LEU A 28 7.77 7.74 0.76
CA LEU A 28 7.69 7.23 -0.61
C LEU A 28 7.91 8.34 -1.65
N SER A 29 7.38 9.55 -1.42
CA SER A 29 7.61 10.70 -2.31
C SER A 29 9.09 11.13 -2.36
N ALA A 30 9.82 10.95 -1.26
CA ALA A 30 11.25 11.28 -1.17
C ALA A 30 12.14 10.15 -1.71
N ALA A 31 11.88 8.91 -1.28
CA ALA A 31 12.69 7.74 -1.63
C ALA A 31 12.45 7.26 -3.07
N LYS A 32 11.25 7.51 -3.61
CA LYS A 32 10.82 7.14 -4.97
C LYS A 32 11.26 5.72 -5.36
N PRO A 33 10.87 4.68 -4.60
CA PRO A 33 11.24 3.32 -4.94
C PRO A 33 10.65 2.94 -6.30
N THR A 34 11.33 2.06 -7.04
CA THR A 34 10.76 1.50 -8.28
C THR A 34 9.51 0.67 -7.97
N LEU A 35 9.56 -0.07 -6.88
CA LEU A 35 8.52 -0.97 -6.41
C LEU A 35 8.30 -0.76 -4.90
N ALA A 36 7.04 -0.65 -4.48
CA ALA A 36 6.66 -0.64 -3.07
C ALA A 36 5.61 -1.72 -2.80
N CYS A 37 5.93 -2.66 -1.91
CA CYS A 37 5.08 -3.78 -1.53
C CYS A 37 4.57 -3.62 -0.11
N PHE A 38 3.29 -3.89 0.10
CA PHE A 38 2.62 -3.71 1.38
C PHE A 38 1.93 -4.99 1.81
N GLN A 39 2.11 -5.36 3.08
CA GLN A 39 1.37 -6.43 3.75
C GLN A 39 0.36 -5.85 4.74
N GLU A 40 -0.62 -6.65 5.13
CA GLU A 40 -1.70 -6.27 6.06
C GLU A 40 -2.49 -5.05 5.59
N VAL A 41 -2.68 -4.94 4.27
CA VAL A 41 -3.47 -3.87 3.68
C VAL A 41 -4.93 -4.21 3.88
N SER A 42 -5.66 -3.40 4.64
CA SER A 42 -7.10 -3.60 4.85
C SER A 42 -7.87 -2.27 4.69
N PRO A 43 -9.20 -2.32 4.51
CA PRO A 43 -10.05 -1.15 4.70
C PRO A 43 -9.99 -0.61 6.14
N LEU A 44 -10.10 0.71 6.30
CA LEU A 44 -10.20 1.34 7.62
C LEU A 44 -11.59 1.19 8.25
N GLU A 45 -12.61 1.02 7.41
CA GLU A 45 -14.00 0.82 7.80
C GLU A 45 -14.53 -0.46 7.15
N PRO A 46 -15.52 -1.16 7.75
CA PRO A 46 -16.20 -2.28 7.10
C PRO A 46 -16.79 -1.83 5.74
N ASN A 47 -16.42 -2.51 4.66
CA ASN A 47 -16.75 -2.15 3.26
C ASN A 47 -16.08 -0.85 2.72
N GLY A 48 -15.13 -0.29 3.46
CA GLY A 48 -14.37 0.87 3.02
C GLY A 48 -13.36 0.56 1.92
N ARG A 49 -12.72 1.62 1.42
CA ARG A 49 -11.60 1.51 0.49
C ARG A 49 -10.33 0.96 1.17
N PRO A 50 -9.55 0.08 0.53
CA PRO A 50 -8.28 -0.38 1.08
C PRO A 50 -7.31 0.78 1.36
N GLN A 51 -6.49 0.67 2.40
CA GLN A 51 -5.45 1.68 2.71
C GLN A 51 -4.53 2.02 1.54
N SER A 52 -4.32 1.08 0.61
CA SER A 52 -3.53 1.32 -0.60
C SER A 52 -4.13 2.42 -1.50
N ASP A 53 -5.44 2.66 -1.45
CA ASP A 53 -6.07 3.79 -2.15
C ASP A 53 -5.52 5.14 -1.67
N LEU A 54 -5.21 5.26 -0.37
CA LEU A 54 -4.66 6.50 0.22
C LEU A 54 -3.21 6.76 -0.25
N LEU A 55 -2.50 5.71 -0.66
CA LEU A 55 -1.13 5.82 -1.19
C LEU A 55 -1.15 6.17 -2.68
N CYS A 56 -2.05 5.58 -3.46
CA CYS A 56 -2.18 5.89 -4.89
C CYS A 56 -2.64 7.32 -5.18
N THR A 57 -3.45 7.92 -4.31
CA THR A 57 -3.84 9.33 -4.48
C THR A 57 -2.66 10.29 -4.41
N GLN A 58 -1.58 9.91 -3.72
CA GLN A 58 -0.44 10.79 -3.46
C GLN A 58 0.75 10.50 -4.38
N ILE A 59 0.82 9.30 -4.95
CA ILE A 59 1.81 8.92 -5.97
C ILE A 59 1.08 8.45 -7.24
N PRO A 60 0.46 9.38 -7.99
CA PRO A 60 -0.42 9.04 -9.11
C PRO A 60 0.29 8.36 -10.29
N GLU A 61 1.62 8.46 -10.34
CA GLU A 61 2.48 7.91 -11.38
C GLU A 61 2.78 6.40 -11.23
N MET A 62 2.41 5.78 -10.09
CA MET A 62 2.60 4.35 -9.87
C MET A 62 1.35 3.54 -10.22
N ALA A 63 1.54 2.50 -11.03
CA ALA A 63 0.54 1.45 -11.22
C ALA A 63 0.35 0.67 -9.92
N ARG A 64 -0.90 0.34 -9.60
CA ARG A 64 -1.26 -0.43 -8.41
C ARG A 64 -1.82 -1.81 -8.75
N PHE A 65 -1.41 -2.79 -7.97
CA PHE A 65 -2.07 -4.08 -7.85
C PHE A 65 -2.45 -4.34 -6.39
N TYR A 66 -3.64 -4.89 -6.16
CA TYR A 66 -4.10 -5.32 -4.84
C TYR A 66 -4.65 -6.74 -4.94
N SER A 67 -4.29 -7.60 -3.99
CA SER A 67 -4.77 -8.98 -3.88
C SER A 67 -5.28 -9.22 -2.48
N ALA A 68 -6.59 -9.43 -2.35
CA ALA A 68 -7.21 -9.86 -1.10
C ALA A 68 -6.78 -11.31 -0.78
N GLN A 69 -6.39 -11.57 0.47
CA GLN A 69 -5.84 -12.86 0.91
C GLN A 69 -6.70 -13.52 1.97
N THR A 70 -7.19 -12.76 2.94
CA THR A 70 -7.93 -13.29 4.10
C THR A 70 -8.98 -12.30 4.60
N LEU A 71 -9.85 -12.77 5.49
CA LEU A 71 -10.67 -11.91 6.32
C LEU A 71 -10.01 -11.79 7.70
N TRP A 72 -9.83 -10.56 8.15
CA TRP A 72 -9.31 -10.24 9.47
C TRP A 72 -10.23 -9.21 10.12
N ASP A 73 -10.84 -9.56 11.26
CA ASP A 73 -11.78 -8.69 11.98
C ASP A 73 -12.90 -8.15 11.06
N GLU A 74 -13.55 -9.08 10.34
CA GLU A 74 -14.60 -8.82 9.33
C GLU A 74 -14.18 -7.93 8.14
N ARG A 75 -12.91 -7.55 8.05
CA ARG A 75 -12.35 -6.76 6.96
C ARG A 75 -11.51 -7.63 6.03
N GLN A 76 -11.57 -7.34 4.73
CA GLN A 76 -10.63 -7.98 3.79
C GLN A 76 -9.23 -7.44 4.04
N GLU A 77 -8.29 -8.36 4.28
CA GLU A 77 -6.88 -8.05 4.38
C GLU A 77 -6.14 -8.68 3.20
N GLY A 78 -5.14 -7.97 2.69
CA GLY A 78 -4.40 -8.40 1.52
C GLY A 78 -3.03 -7.76 1.36
N LEU A 79 -2.52 -7.92 0.14
CA LEU A 79 -1.24 -7.40 -0.31
C LEU A 79 -1.49 -6.28 -1.33
N ALA A 80 -0.68 -5.23 -1.28
CA ALA A 80 -0.67 -4.21 -2.34
C ALA A 80 0.74 -4.02 -2.90
N THR A 81 0.83 -3.79 -4.20
CA THR A 81 2.07 -3.43 -4.89
C THR A 81 1.84 -2.13 -5.65
N LEU A 82 2.76 -1.18 -5.49
CA LEU A 82 2.89 0.02 -6.29
C LEU A 82 4.14 -0.10 -7.17
N SER A 83 4.04 0.27 -8.44
CA SER A 83 5.12 0.09 -9.42
C SER A 83 5.18 1.28 -10.37
N THR A 84 6.37 1.84 -10.59
CA THR A 84 6.61 2.76 -11.72
C THR A 84 6.76 2.04 -13.05
N LEU A 85 6.90 0.70 -13.01
CA LEU A 85 7.01 -0.16 -14.18
C LEU A 85 5.65 -0.75 -14.56
N PRO A 86 5.43 -1.08 -15.85
CA PRO A 86 4.25 -1.82 -16.29
C PRO A 86 4.07 -3.12 -15.50
N LEU A 87 2.86 -3.33 -14.99
CA LEU A 87 2.49 -4.58 -14.31
C LEU A 87 1.91 -5.55 -15.33
N ILE A 88 2.44 -6.77 -15.37
CA ILE A 88 1.89 -7.88 -16.15
C ILE A 88 1.21 -8.82 -15.16
N ALA A 89 -0.12 -8.94 -15.26
CA ALA A 89 -0.90 -9.90 -14.49
C ALA A 89 -1.19 -11.12 -15.40
N PHE A 90 -0.99 -12.32 -14.86
CA PHE A 90 -1.33 -13.60 -15.50
C PHE A 90 -2.48 -14.27 -14.76
#